data_AF-A0A954HHK1-F1
#
_entry.id   AF-A0A954HHK1-F1
#
_cell.length_a   1.000
_cell.length_b   1.000
_cell.length_c   1.000
_cell.angle_alpha   90.00
_cell.angle_beta   90.00
_cell.angle_gamma   90.00
#
_symmetry.space_group_name_H-M   'P 1'
#
loop_
_entity.id
_entity.type
_entity.pdbx_description
1 polymer ?
#
loop_
_entity_poly.entity_id
_entity_poly.type
_entity_poly.pdbx_seq_one_letter_code
_entity_poly.pdbx_strand_id
1 'polypeptide(L)'
;LVRQYHKLFEMEGAELEFTPDALKEIAKVARAKNTGARGLRSVIEAVMFDIMYELPDQERGGNYVITPEVVTGEKPLFQNDESAAA
;
A
#
# COMPACT_ATOMS: atom_id res chain seq x y z
N LEU A 1 -8.08 4.29 9.21
CA LEU A 1 -7.63 3.75 7.92
C LEU A 1 -6.23 3.16 8.06
N VAL A 2 -5.17 3.95 8.20
CA VAL A 2 -3.79 3.43 8.40
C VAL A 2 -3.71 2.32 9.45
N ARG A 3 -4.20 2.56 10.68
CA ARG A 3 -4.25 1.54 11.75
C ARG A 3 -5.00 0.25 11.41
N GLN A 4 -5.99 0.30 10.51
CA GLN A 4 -6.73 -0.90 10.08
C GLN A 4 -5.86 -1.77 9.17
N TYR A 5 -5.14 -1.15 8.24
CA TYR A 5 -4.21 -1.86 7.36
C TYR A 5 -3.00 -2.42 8.11
N HIS A 6 -2.46 -1.69 9.10
CA HIS A 6 -1.47 -2.29 10.01
C HIS A 6 -2.00 -3.58 10.63
N LYS A 7 -3.24 -3.59 11.13
CA LYS A 7 -3.79 -4.78 11.78
C LYS A 7 -4.00 -5.94 10.82
N LEU A 8 -4.40 -5.66 9.58
CA LEU A 8 -4.54 -6.69 8.54
C LEU A 8 -3.20 -7.33 8.21
N PHE A 9 -2.14 -6.51 8.07
CA PHE A 9 -0.79 -7.02 7.85
C PHE A 9 -0.29 -7.84 9.04
N GLU A 10 -0.52 -7.38 10.28
CA GLU A 10 -0.17 -8.14 11.48
C GLU A 10 -0.87 -9.52 11.53
N MET A 11 -2.10 -9.63 11.02
CA MET A 11 -2.84 -10.89 10.95
C MET A 11 -2.20 -11.87 9.96
N GLU A 12 -1.59 -11.37 8.89
CA GLU A 12 -0.77 -12.15 7.94
C GLU A 12 0.68 -12.35 8.42
N GLY A 13 1.02 -11.85 9.61
CA GLY A 13 2.36 -11.94 10.18
C GLY A 13 3.37 -11.01 9.52
N ALA A 14 2.93 -9.89 8.96
CA ALA A 14 3.75 -8.86 8.34
C ALA A 14 3.64 -7.51 9.07
N GLU A 15 4.65 -6.66 8.91
CA GLU A 15 4.58 -5.26 9.35
C GLU A 15 4.36 -4.34 8.15
N LEU A 16 3.54 -3.31 8.34
CA LEU A 16 3.30 -2.25 7.36
C LEU A 16 3.77 -0.93 7.96
N GLU A 17 4.37 -0.06 7.15
CA GLU A 17 4.68 1.32 7.52
C GLU A 17 4.33 2.26 6.36
N PHE A 18 3.84 3.46 6.68
CA PHE A 18 3.66 4.53 5.70
C PHE A 18 4.67 5.62 5.95
N THR A 19 5.48 5.93 4.94
CA THR A 19 6.37 7.09 5.02
C THR A 19 5.56 8.39 5.12
N PRO A 20 6.09 9.44 5.78
CA PRO A 20 5.43 10.74 5.84
C PRO A 20 5.12 11.32 4.46
N ASP A 21 5.97 11.04 3.46
CA ASP A 21 5.77 11.53 2.10
C ASP A 21 4.70 10.73 1.36
N ALA A 22 4.56 9.41 1.60
CA ALA A 22 3.44 8.64 1.07
C ALA A 22 2.10 9.18 1.56
N LEU A 23 2.00 9.55 2.85
CA LEU A 23 0.79 10.15 3.40
C LEU A 23 0.45 11.50 2.74
N LYS A 24 1.47 12.32 2.46
CA LYS A 24 1.29 13.58 1.71
C LYS A 24 0.82 13.30 0.29
N GLU A 25 1.38 12.29 -0.38
CA GLU A 25 1.03 11.95 -1.75
C GLU A 25 -0.42 11.43 -1.85
N ILE A 26 -0.83 10.56 -0.92
CA ILE A 26 -2.24 10.13 -0.79
C ILE A 26 -3.17 11.34 -0.67
N ALA A 27 -2.80 12.33 0.16
CA ALA A 27 -3.59 13.54 0.34
C ALA A 27 -3.67 14.39 -0.93
N LYS A 28 -2.58 14.51 -1.70
CA LYS A 28 -2.57 15.22 -2.99
C LYS A 28 -3.46 14.53 -4.01
N VAL A 29 -3.34 13.21 -4.16
CA VAL A 29 -4.14 12.40 -5.10
C VAL A 29 -5.63 12.50 -4.74
N ALA A 30 -5.97 12.40 -3.46
CA ALA A 30 -7.35 12.54 -2.99
C ALA A 30 -7.90 13.95 -3.26
N ARG A 31 -7.09 15.00 -3.07
CA ARG A 31 -7.47 16.38 -3.38
C ARG A 31 -7.70 16.58 -4.88
N ALA A 32 -6.85 16.03 -5.73
CA ALA A 32 -6.98 16.12 -7.19
C ALA A 32 -8.28 15.46 -7.69
N LYS A 33 -8.74 14.39 -7.02
CA LYS A 33 -10.01 13.72 -7.33
C LYS A 33 -11.26 14.47 -6.85
N ASN A 34 -11.13 15.66 -6.23
CA ASN A 34 -12.23 16.55 -5.79
C ASN A 34 -13.33 15.90 -4.93
N THR A 35 -13.01 14.81 -4.22
CA THR A 35 -13.96 14.01 -3.44
C THR A 35 -13.94 14.32 -1.94
N GLY A 36 -13.19 15.34 -1.51
CA GLY A 36 -13.06 15.75 -0.11
C GLY A 36 -12.53 14.62 0.78
N ALA A 37 -12.94 14.56 2.04
CA ALA A 37 -12.48 13.54 2.99
C ALA A 37 -12.87 12.09 2.62
N ARG A 38 -13.91 11.91 1.79
CA ARG A 38 -14.28 10.58 1.26
C ARG A 38 -13.27 10.09 0.22
N GLY A 39 -12.64 11.01 -0.50
CA GLY A 39 -11.60 10.73 -1.48
C GLY A 39 -10.37 10.05 -0.89
N LEU A 40 -9.98 10.44 0.32
CA LEU A 40 -8.83 9.84 1.02
C LEU A 40 -9.03 8.34 1.22
N ARG A 41 -10.24 7.92 1.59
CA ARG A 41 -10.57 6.51 1.79
C ARG A 41 -10.48 5.75 0.47
N SER A 42 -11.09 6.27 -0.60
CA SER A 42 -11.06 5.62 -1.91
C SER A 42 -9.65 5.50 -2.49
N VAL A 43 -8.78 6.49 -2.26
CA VAL A 43 -7.38 6.43 -2.71
C VAL A 43 -6.61 5.36 -1.93
N ILE A 44 -6.73 5.33 -0.61
CA ILE A 44 -6.06 4.30 0.20
C ILE A 44 -6.59 2.92 -0.15
N GLU A 45 -7.90 2.75 -0.31
CA GLU A 45 -8.50 1.46 -0.69
C GLU A 45 -7.99 0.98 -2.06
N ALA A 46 -7.83 1.89 -3.03
CA ALA A 46 -7.27 1.55 -4.34
C ALA A 46 -5.82 1.08 -4.24
N VAL A 47 -4.94 1.83 -3.55
CA VAL A 47 -3.53 1.45 -3.38
C VAL A 47 -3.40 0.13 -2.62
N MET A 48 -4.21 -0.06 -1.58
CA MET A 48 -4.17 -1.27 -0.76
C MET A 48 -4.82 -2.48 -1.43
N PHE A 49 -5.65 -2.30 -2.46
CA PHE A 49 -6.35 -3.42 -3.11
C PHE A 49 -5.37 -4.39 -3.76
N ASP A 50 -4.48 -3.89 -4.61
CA ASP A 50 -3.47 -4.70 -5.30
C ASP A 50 -2.50 -5.32 -4.27
N ILE A 51 -2.09 -4.53 -3.28
CA ILE A 51 -1.21 -4.97 -2.21
C ILE A 51 -1.83 -6.12 -1.39
N MET A 52 -3.10 -6.03 -1.00
CA MET A 52 -3.77 -7.09 -0.24
C MET A 52 -4.07 -8.32 -1.08
N TYR A 53 -4.19 -8.18 -2.40
CA TYR A 53 -4.36 -9.30 -3.32
C TYR A 53 -3.07 -10.12 -3.42
N GLU A 54 -1.92 -9.46 -3.49
CA GLU A 54 -0.61 -10.11 -3.61
C GLU A 54 -0.02 -10.54 -2.26
N LEU A 55 -0.41 -9.90 -1.14
CA LEU A 55 0.12 -10.17 0.21
C LEU A 55 0.09 -11.65 0.64
N PRO A 56 -0.98 -12.44 0.38
CA PRO A 56 -1.03 -13.85 0.78
C PRO A 56 0.04 -14.73 0.12
N ASP A 57 0.53 -14.32 -1.06
CA ASP A 57 1.56 -15.04 -1.81
C ASP A 57 2.98 -14.63 -1.38
N GLN A 58 3.12 -13.60 -0.53
CA GLN A 58 4.41 -13.14 -0.02
C GLN A 58 4.88 -13.94 1.19
N GLU A 59 6.19 -13.93 1.44
CA GLU A 59 6.74 -14.55 2.64
C GLU A 59 6.24 -13.87 3.91
N ARG A 60 5.85 -14.70 4.89
CA ARG A 60 5.44 -14.24 6.22
C ARG A 60 6.63 -13.62 6.96
N GLY A 61 6.39 -12.58 7.74
CA GLY A 61 7.43 -11.86 8.48
C GLY A 61 8.06 -10.68 7.75
N GLY A 62 7.52 -10.30 6.58
CA GLY A 62 8.01 -9.16 5.81
C GLY A 62 7.68 -7.80 6.44
N ASN A 63 8.60 -6.84 6.30
CA ASN A 63 8.39 -5.44 6.65
C ASN A 63 8.19 -4.62 5.37
N TYR A 64 6.99 -4.09 5.20
CA TYR A 64 6.58 -3.39 3.99
C TYR A 64 6.44 -1.90 4.23
N VAL A 65 7.11 -1.09 3.40
CA VAL A 65 7.11 0.37 3.53
C VAL A 65 6.44 0.99 2.31
N ILE A 66 5.32 1.68 2.54
CA ILE A 66 4.62 2.43 1.51
C ILE A 66 5.31 3.79 1.32
N THR A 67 5.86 3.98 0.12
CA THR A 67 6.51 5.22 -0.32
C THR A 67 5.62 5.98 -1.31
N PRO A 68 5.92 7.26 -1.64
CA PRO A 68 5.17 8.00 -2.65
C PRO A 68 5.06 7.28 -3.98
N GLU A 69 6.11 6.58 -4.41
CA GLU A 69 6.18 5.84 -5.67
C GLU A 69 5.22 4.65 -5.70
N VAL A 70 4.99 4.01 -4.53
CA VAL A 70 3.98 2.95 -4.39
C VAL A 70 2.58 3.54 -4.48
N VAL A 71 2.35 4.73 -3.92
CA VAL A 71 1.06 5.43 -3.99
C VAL A 71 0.73 5.88 -5.41
N THR A 72 1.73 6.31 -6.18
CA THR A 72 1.57 6.75 -7.57
C THR A 72 1.55 5.58 -8.56
N GLY A 73 1.92 4.38 -8.13
CA GLY A 73 2.06 3.18 -8.97
C GLY A 73 3.34 3.17 -9.82
N GLU A 74 4.30 4.05 -9.53
CA GLU A 74 5.60 4.09 -10.22
C GLU A 74 6.51 2.92 -9.81
N LYS A 75 6.34 2.39 -8.59
CA LYS A 75 7.04 1.20 -8.11
C LYS A 75 6.06 0.27 -7.38
N PRO A 76 6.07 -1.04 -7.69
CA PRO A 76 5.27 -1.99 -6.92
C PRO A 76 5.87 -2.13 -5.50
N LEU A 77 5.01 -2.47 -4.53
CA LEU A 77 5.45 -2.76 -3.17
C LEU A 77 6.23 -4.09 -3.11
N PHE A 78 5.70 -5.10 -3.79
CA PHE A 78 6.33 -6.40 -3.93
C PHE A 78 7.15 -6.39 -5.20
N GLN A 79 8.44 -6.66 -5.08
CA GLN A 79 9.26 -6.94 -6.25
C GLN A 79 9.01 -8.40 -6.59
N ASN A 80 8.14 -8.65 -7.56
CA ASN A 80 8.03 -9.98 -8.13
C ASN A 80 9.40 -10.32 -8.75
N ASP A 81 10.16 -11.18 -8.08
CA ASP A 81 11.26 -11.90 -8.73
C ASP A 81 10.62 -12.81 -9.77
N GLU A 82 10.32 -12.27 -10.95
CA GLU A 82 10.09 -13.04 -12.17
C GLU A 82 11.43 -13.65 -12.65
N SER A 83 12.14 -14.33 -11.74
CA SER A 83 13.38 -15.07 -11.99
C SER A 83 13.31 -16.52 -11.52
N ALA A 84 12.16 -17.00 -11.04
CA ALA A 84 11.96 -18.40 -10.64
C ALA A 84 11.06 -19.20 -11.61
N ALA A 85 11.01 -18.80 -12.88
CA ALA A 85 10.48 -19.62 -13.96
C ALA A 85 11.58 -19.85 -15.01
N ALA A 86 12.57 -20.66 -14.65
CA ALA A 86 13.57 -21.23 -15.56
C ALA A 86 13.41 -22.75 -15.62
#